data_AF-A0A9E2I5G4-F1
#
_entry.id   AF-A0A9E2I5G4-F1
#
_cell.length_a   1.000
_cell.length_b   1.000
_cell.length_c   1.000
_cell.angle_alpha   90.00
_cell.angle_beta   90.00
_cell.angle_gamma   90.00
#
_symmetry.space_group_name_H-M   'P 1'
#
loop_
_entity.id
_entity.type
_entity.pdbx_description
1 polymer ?
#
loop_
_entity_poly.entity_id
_entity_poly.type
_entity_poly.pdbx_seq_one_letter_code
_entity_poly.pdbx_strand_id
1 'polypeptide(L)'
;MPNLRTTIKGLFPSIIWQPLSEARYALQRAAQWPAATLHPWRRESIARLAALKDIHKGERCFIIGNGPSLKRTDVSKLRGEFTFGMNRIYLAFPEWGFRTSFLVSVNDLV
;
A
#
# COMPACT_ATOMS: atom_id res chain seq x y z
N MET A 1 9.91 38.93 -3.03
CA MET A 1 9.42 38.89 -4.43
C MET A 1 8.46 37.73 -4.56
N PRO A 2 7.22 37.91 -5.05
CA PRO A 2 6.30 36.81 -5.27
C PRO A 2 6.94 35.81 -6.24
N ASN A 3 6.87 34.53 -5.88
CA ASN A 3 7.51 33.45 -6.62
C ASN A 3 6.89 33.38 -8.02
N LEU A 4 7.69 33.26 -9.08
CA LEU A 4 7.19 33.21 -10.47
C LEU A 4 6.09 32.14 -10.63
N ARG A 5 6.23 31.06 -9.86
CA ARG A 5 5.29 29.94 -9.76
C ARG A 5 3.93 30.31 -9.14
N THR A 6 3.89 31.27 -8.22
CA THR A 6 2.63 31.74 -7.59
C THR A 6 1.88 32.72 -8.47
N THR A 7 2.57 33.54 -9.26
CA THR A 7 1.95 34.46 -10.21
C THR A 7 1.31 33.72 -11.39
N ILE A 8 1.98 32.69 -11.92
CA ILE A 8 1.45 31.84 -13.01
C ILE A 8 0.21 31.05 -12.56
N LYS A 9 0.17 30.58 -11.30
CA LYS A 9 -0.99 29.89 -10.72
C LYS A 9 -2.19 30.81 -10.46
N GLY A 10 -1.97 32.13 -10.35
CA GLY A 10 -3.03 33.13 -10.26
C GLY A 10 -3.61 33.53 -11.61
N LEU A 11 -2.85 33.38 -12.71
CA LEU A 11 -3.26 33.77 -14.07
C LEU A 11 -4.04 32.68 -14.81
N PHE A 12 -3.71 31.41 -14.58
CA PHE A 12 -4.42 30.28 -15.18
C PHE A 12 -5.43 29.72 -14.17
N PRO A 13 -6.75 29.91 -14.38
CA PRO A 13 -7.76 29.36 -13.48
C PRO A 13 -7.58 27.84 -13.35
N SER A 14 -7.82 27.31 -12.16
CA SER A 14 -7.64 25.89 -11.81
C SER A 14 -8.33 24.94 -12.79
N ILE A 15 -9.42 25.41 -13.42
CA ILE A 15 -10.21 24.68 -14.41
C ILE A 15 -9.45 24.31 -15.68
N ILE A 16 -8.35 25.01 -16.00
CA ILE A 16 -7.51 24.72 -17.17
C ILE A 16 -6.25 23.95 -16.75
N TRP A 17 -5.63 24.35 -15.64
CA TRP A 17 -4.35 23.78 -15.20
C TRP A 17 -4.49 22.35 -14.64
N GLN A 18 -5.55 22.06 -13.89
CA GLN A 18 -5.79 20.72 -13.34
C GLN A 18 -5.96 19.67 -14.44
N PRO A 19 -6.87 19.81 -15.44
CA PRO A 19 -7.04 18.79 -16.46
C PRO A 19 -5.79 18.62 -17.33
N LEU A 20 -5.05 19.70 -17.62
CA LEU A 20 -3.81 19.63 -18.38
C LEU A 20 -2.72 18.85 -17.61
N SER A 21 -2.61 19.11 -16.31
CA SER A 21 -1.67 18.40 -15.44
C SER A 21 -2.03 16.91 -15.34
N GLU A 22 -3.31 16.58 -15.14
CA GLU A 22 -3.80 15.19 -15.11
C GLU A 22 -3.56 14.47 -16.43
N ALA A 23 -3.83 15.12 -17.57
CA ALA A 23 -3.55 14.55 -18.89
C ALA A 23 -2.06 14.27 -19.09
N ARG A 24 -1.19 15.20 -18.70
CA ARG A 24 0.27 15.00 -18.75
C ARG A 24 0.70 13.81 -17.87
N TYR A 25 0.18 13.70 -16.64
CA TYR A 25 0.48 12.57 -15.76
C TYR A 25 -0.07 11.24 -16.30
N ALA A 26 -1.25 11.25 -16.91
CA ALA A 26 -1.83 10.08 -17.57
C ALA A 26 -0.95 9.60 -18.73
N LEU A 27 -0.49 10.52 -19.59
CA LEU A 27 0.41 10.20 -20.70
C LEU A 27 1.76 9.64 -20.20
N GLN A 28 2.34 10.24 -19.14
CA GLN A 28 3.57 9.73 -18.54
C GLN A 28 3.40 8.31 -17.98
N ARG A 29 2.31 8.05 -17.25
CA ARG A 29 1.98 6.71 -16.75
C ARG A 29 1.74 5.72 -17.88
N ALA A 30 1.03 6.12 -18.92
CA ALA A 30 0.78 5.28 -20.09
C ALA A 30 2.07 4.89 -20.81
N ALA A 31 3.01 5.82 -20.96
CA ALA A 31 4.33 5.54 -21.55
C ALA A 31 5.17 4.56 -20.69
N GLN A 32 5.05 4.64 -19.36
CA GLN A 32 5.75 3.74 -18.43
C GLN A 32 5.05 2.38 -18.27
N TRP A 33 3.76 2.30 -18.61
CA TRP A 33 2.94 1.11 -18.37
C TRP A 33 3.48 -0.16 -19.04
N PRO A 34 3.95 -0.17 -20.31
CA PRO A 34 4.48 -1.38 -20.93
C PRO A 34 5.73 -1.90 -20.19
N ALA A 35 6.67 -1.01 -19.90
CA ALA A 35 7.89 -1.36 -19.17
C ALA A 35 7.58 -1.89 -17.77
N ALA A 36 6.66 -1.24 -17.04
CA ALA A 36 6.24 -1.69 -15.72
C ALA A 36 5.46 -3.02 -15.77
N THR A 37 4.64 -3.25 -16.79
CA THR A 37 3.76 -4.43 -16.90
C THR A 37 4.51 -5.67 -17.34
N LEU A 38 5.45 -5.52 -18.27
CA LEU A 38 6.25 -6.62 -18.79
C LEU A 38 7.47 -6.95 -17.92
N HIS A 39 7.76 -6.12 -16.91
CA HIS A 39 8.88 -6.34 -16.00
C HIS A 39 8.82 -7.74 -15.35
N PRO A 40 9.89 -8.55 -15.39
CA PRO A 40 9.90 -9.91 -14.86
C PRO A 40 9.45 -10.01 -13.40
N TRP A 41 9.95 -9.11 -12.53
CA TRP A 41 9.56 -9.08 -11.11
C TRP A 41 8.06 -8.86 -10.89
N ARG A 42 7.41 -8.03 -11.72
CA ARG A 42 5.97 -7.81 -11.61
C ARG A 42 5.20 -9.06 -12.02
N ARG A 43 5.58 -9.70 -13.12
CA ARG A 43 4.95 -10.93 -13.60
C ARG A 43 5.07 -12.06 -12.56
N GLU A 44 6.25 -12.20 -11.98
CA GLU A 44 6.50 -13.15 -10.90
C GLU A 44 5.68 -12.82 -9.64
N SER A 45 5.66 -11.55 -9.22
CA SER A 45 4.85 -11.11 -8.08
C SER A 45 3.37 -11.38 -8.28
N ILE A 46 2.82 -11.08 -9.47
CA ILE A 46 1.42 -11.38 -9.82
C ILE A 46 1.16 -12.89 -9.78
N ALA A 47 2.07 -13.72 -10.31
CA ALA A 47 1.91 -15.17 -10.27
C ALA A 47 1.91 -15.71 -8.83
N ARG A 48 2.82 -15.21 -7.98
CA ARG A 48 2.86 -15.57 -6.54
C ARG A 48 1.59 -15.13 -5.82
N LEU A 49 1.08 -13.93 -6.09
CA LEU A 49 -0.19 -13.45 -5.51
C LEU A 49 -1.39 -14.29 -5.96
N ALA A 50 -1.44 -14.67 -7.24
CA ALA A 50 -2.49 -15.53 -7.77
C ALA A 50 -2.49 -16.90 -7.09
N ALA A 51 -1.31 -17.46 -6.79
CA ALA A 51 -1.18 -18.72 -6.07
C ALA A 51 -1.67 -18.66 -4.60
N LEU A 52 -1.75 -17.46 -4.01
CA LEU A 52 -2.28 -17.25 -2.65
C LEU A 52 -3.81 -17.06 -2.64
N LYS A 53 -4.46 -16.97 -3.79
CA LYS A 53 -5.91 -16.75 -3.86
C LYS A 53 -6.66 -17.94 -3.24
N ASP A 54 -7.57 -17.64 -2.32
CA ASP A 54 -8.49 -18.59 -1.69
C ASP A 54 -7.85 -19.75 -0.91
N ILE A 55 -6.54 -19.71 -0.61
CA ILE A 55 -5.84 -20.80 0.12
C ILE A 55 -6.36 -21.02 1.55
N HIS A 56 -7.01 -20.00 2.13
CA HIS A 56 -7.63 -20.03 3.47
C HIS A 56 -9.14 -19.76 3.42
N LYS A 57 -9.80 -20.11 2.31
CA LYS A 57 -11.23 -19.81 2.12
C LYS A 57 -12.09 -20.55 3.14
N GLY A 58 -12.92 -19.80 3.87
CA GLY A 58 -13.80 -20.34 4.90
C GLY A 58 -13.15 -20.47 6.28
N GLU A 59 -11.85 -20.23 6.38
CA GLU A 59 -11.15 -20.15 7.66
C GLU A 59 -11.32 -18.78 8.31
N ARG A 60 -11.23 -18.74 9.64
CA ARG A 60 -11.23 -17.47 10.37
C ARG A 60 -9.86 -16.82 10.27
N CYS A 61 -9.82 -15.54 9.93
CA CYS A 61 -8.59 -14.75 9.91
C CYS A 61 -8.77 -13.39 10.57
N PHE A 62 -7.69 -12.85 11.12
CA PHE A 62 -7.65 -11.54 11.75
C PHE A 62 -6.68 -10.61 11.02
N ILE A 63 -7.11 -9.38 10.78
CA ILE A 63 -6.27 -8.33 10.20
C ILE A 63 -5.83 -7.39 11.33
N ILE A 64 -4.52 -7.25 11.51
CA ILE A 64 -3.90 -6.47 12.56
C ILE A 64 -3.25 -5.24 11.95
N GLY A 65 -3.94 -4.10 12.09
CA GLY A 65 -3.43 -2.78 11.73
C GLY A 65 -2.43 -2.24 12.75
N ASN A 66 -1.99 -0.99 12.56
CA ASN A 66 -0.98 -0.33 13.42
C ASN A 66 -1.57 0.79 14.30
N GLY A 67 -2.86 0.73 14.60
CA GLY A 67 -3.53 1.78 15.39
C GLY A 67 -3.08 1.81 16.86
N PRO A 68 -3.17 2.97 17.55
CA PRO A 68 -2.78 3.08 18.95
C PRO A 68 -3.65 2.23 19.90
N SER A 69 -4.86 1.84 19.48
CA SER A 69 -5.75 0.92 20.20
C SER A 69 -5.13 -0.46 20.42
N LEU A 70 -4.18 -0.86 19.57
CA LEU A 70 -3.53 -2.16 19.67
C LEU A 70 -2.74 -2.31 20.98
N LYS A 71 -2.22 -1.20 21.53
CA LYS A 71 -1.49 -1.19 22.81
C LYS A 71 -2.33 -1.64 24.01
N ARG A 72 -3.66 -1.52 23.91
CA ARG A 72 -4.61 -1.90 24.97
C ARG A 72 -5.37 -3.18 24.62
N THR A 73 -5.01 -3.83 23.52
CA THR A 73 -5.68 -5.04 23.03
C THR A 73 -4.85 -6.26 23.41
N ASP A 74 -5.49 -7.25 24.03
CA ASP A 74 -4.85 -8.53 24.30
C ASP A 74 -4.74 -9.36 23.03
N VAL A 75 -3.61 -9.21 22.34
CA VAL A 75 -3.27 -9.92 21.09
C VAL A 75 -2.88 -11.38 21.32
N SER A 76 -2.61 -11.80 22.56
CA SER A 76 -2.18 -13.18 22.86
C SER A 76 -3.25 -14.20 22.47
N LYS A 77 -4.53 -13.79 22.48
CA LYS A 77 -5.69 -14.58 22.04
C LYS A 77 -5.68 -14.95 20.56
N LEU A 78 -4.88 -14.27 19.75
CA LEU A 78 -4.74 -14.54 18.32
C LEU A 78 -3.64 -15.57 18.04
N ARG A 79 -2.96 -16.09 19.06
CA ARG A 79 -1.95 -17.13 18.91
C ARG A 79 -2.59 -18.40 18.32
N GLY A 80 -2.07 -18.85 17.19
CA GLY A 80 -2.59 -20.02 16.48
C GLY A 80 -3.69 -19.71 15.46
N GLU A 81 -4.19 -18.48 15.40
CA GLU A 81 -5.11 -18.03 14.35
C GLU A 81 -4.34 -17.53 13.12
N PHE A 82 -4.99 -17.56 11.95
CA PHE A 82 -4.46 -16.91 10.76
C PHE A 82 -4.52 -15.40 10.92
N THR A 83 -3.36 -14.75 10.79
CA THR A 83 -3.22 -13.31 11.04
C THR A 83 -2.51 -12.60 9.90
N PHE A 84 -3.06 -11.47 9.48
CA PHE A 84 -2.45 -10.53 8.54
C PHE A 84 -1.94 -9.33 9.31
N GLY A 85 -0.63 -9.17 9.36
CA GLY A 85 0.02 -8.01 9.94
C GLY A 85 0.28 -6.92 8.91
N MET A 86 -0.01 -5.66 9.23
CA MET A 86 0.17 -4.55 8.30
C MET A 86 1.49 -3.80 8.50
N ASN A 87 2.19 -3.45 7.42
CA ASN A 87 3.37 -2.56 7.39
C ASN A 87 4.44 -2.91 8.45
N ARG A 88 4.65 -2.02 9.43
CA ARG A 88 5.71 -2.15 10.46
C ARG A 88 5.29 -2.89 11.73
N ILE A 89 4.26 -3.73 11.65
CA ILE A 89 3.75 -4.49 12.80
C ILE A 89 4.77 -5.47 13.39
N TYR A 90 5.77 -5.88 12.61
CA TYR A 90 6.83 -6.80 13.04
C TYR A 90 7.64 -6.27 14.23
N LEU A 91 7.63 -4.95 14.46
CA LEU A 91 8.26 -4.34 15.63
C LEU A 91 7.61 -4.78 16.95
N ALA A 92 6.35 -5.21 16.92
CA ALA A 92 5.63 -5.67 18.11
C ALA A 92 5.82 -7.17 18.39
N PHE A 93 6.40 -7.95 17.46
CA PHE A 93 6.55 -9.40 17.62
C PHE A 93 7.37 -9.83 18.85
N PRO A 94 8.48 -9.14 19.23
CA PRO A 94 9.20 -9.47 20.46
C PRO A 94 8.33 -9.33 21.72
N GLU A 95 7.44 -8.33 21.76
CA GLU A 95 6.52 -8.10 22.88
C GLU A 95 5.38 -9.12 22.90
N TRP A 96 4.84 -9.47 21.74
CA TRP A 96 3.71 -10.41 21.63
C TRP A 96 4.12 -11.88 21.83
N GLY A 97 5.39 -12.21 21.56
CA GLY A 97 5.89 -13.57 21.62
C GLY A 97 5.29 -14.48 20.54
N PHE A 98 4.75 -13.93 19.45
CA PHE A 98 4.36 -14.66 18.24
C PHE A 98 4.46 -13.75 17.01
N ARG A 99 4.49 -14.37 15.82
CA ARG A 99 4.56 -13.70 14.51
C ARG A 99 3.24 -13.85 13.77
N THR A 100 2.91 -12.89 12.92
CA THR A 100 1.75 -13.03 12.04
C THR A 100 1.99 -14.05 10.93
N SER A 101 0.91 -14.68 10.44
CA SER A 101 0.98 -15.65 9.35
C SER A 101 1.38 -14.98 8.03
N PHE A 102 0.85 -13.78 7.79
CA PHE A 102 1.14 -12.96 6.63
C PHE A 102 1.60 -11.57 7.07
N LEU A 103 2.52 -10.99 6.32
CA LEU A 103 2.92 -9.59 6.43
C LEU A 103 2.54 -8.88 5.14
N VAL A 104 1.68 -7.87 5.24
CA VAL A 104 1.19 -7.07 4.13
C VAL A 104 1.76 -5.68 4.25
N SER A 105 2.54 -5.26 3.26
CA SER A 105 3.08 -3.91 3.18
C SER A 105 2.65 -3.27 1.88
N VAL A 106 2.13 -2.05 1.94
CA VAL A 106 1.78 -1.25 0.77
C VAL A 106 2.53 0.06 0.89
N ASN A 107 3.34 0.39 -0.11
CA ASN A 107 4.17 1.58 -0.08
C ASN A 107 4.20 2.25 -1.45
N ASP A 108 3.71 3.49 -1.51
CA ASP A 108 3.84 4.34 -2.70
C ASP A 108 4.84 5.50 -2.47
N LEU A 109 5.14 5.87 -1.21
CA LEU A 109 5.91 7.07 -0.85
C LEU A 109 6.74 6.96 0.44
N VAL A 110 6.94 5.76 0.98
CA VAL A 110 7.80 5.49 2.15
C VAL A 110 8.62 4.24 1.92
#